data_AF-A0A4Q1CDJ8-F1
#
_entry.id   AF-A0A4Q1CDJ8-F1
#
_cell.length_a   1.000
_cell.length_b   1.000
_cell.length_c   1.000
_cell.angle_alpha   90.00
_cell.angle_beta   90.00
_cell.angle_gamma   90.00
#
_symmetry.space_group_name_H-M   'P 1'
#
loop_
_entity.id
_entity.type
_entity.pdbx_description
1 polymer ?
#
loop_
_entity_poly.entity_id
_entity_poly.type
_entity_poly.pdbx_seq_one_letter_code
_entity_poly.pdbx_strand_id
1 'polypeptide(L)' 'MAKAASKNAKIKDAKAAAESKNWTKVIRAVRSPKSGAYTFKEQIVHKDKVKDYLAQK' A
#
# COMPACT_ATOMS: atom_id res chain seq x y z
N MET A 1 -37.85 17.25 -13.18
CA MET A 1 -37.28 17.20 -11.82
C MET A 1 -35.79 16.95 -11.93
N ALA A 2 -34.96 17.93 -11.57
CA ALA A 2 -33.51 17.85 -11.70
C ALA A 2 -32.96 16.84 -10.68
N LYS A 3 -32.22 15.83 -11.15
CA LYS A 3 -31.40 14.96 -10.29
C LYS A 3 -30.44 15.85 -9.53
N ALA A 4 -30.62 15.93 -8.21
CA ALA A 4 -29.64 16.54 -7.31
C ALA A 4 -28.31 15.80 -7.50
N ALA A 5 -27.35 16.45 -8.16
CA ALA A 5 -25.99 15.98 -8.21
C ALA A 5 -25.48 15.88 -6.77
N SER A 6 -25.14 14.67 -6.35
CA SER A 6 -24.54 14.39 -5.04
C SER A 6 -23.38 15.35 -4.80
N LYS A 7 -23.51 16.20 -3.77
CA LYS A 7 -22.48 17.15 -3.31
C LYS A 7 -21.27 16.45 -2.66
N ASN A 8 -21.11 15.13 -2.79
CA ASN A 8 -19.94 14.43 -2.24
C ASN A 8 -18.72 14.41 -3.16
N ALA A 9 -18.82 14.88 -4.40
CA ALA A 9 -17.69 14.84 -5.36
C ALA A 9 -16.60 15.90 -5.10
N LYS A 10 -16.77 16.82 -4.14
CA LYS A 10 -15.87 17.97 -3.91
C LYS A 10 -15.30 18.06 -2.49
N ILE A 11 -15.30 16.98 -1.73
CA ILE A 11 -14.55 16.92 -0.48
C ILE A 11 -13.30 16.13 -0.81
N LYS A 12 -12.18 16.82 -1.08
CA LYS A 12 -10.87 16.19 -1.03
C LYS A 12 -10.73 15.67 0.39
N ASP A 13 -10.90 14.37 0.60
CA ASP A 13 -10.75 13.72 1.91
C ASP A 13 -9.32 13.93 2.41
N ALA A 14 -9.08 15.07 3.05
CA ALA A 14 -7.77 15.47 3.57
C ALA A 14 -7.24 14.41 4.55
N LYS A 15 -8.15 13.71 5.24
CA LYS A 15 -7.83 12.58 6.10
C LYS A 15 -7.29 11.39 5.30
N ALA A 16 -7.95 10.98 4.21
CA ALA A 16 -7.48 9.90 3.34
C ALA A 16 -6.15 10.26 2.64
N ALA A 17 -5.97 11.54 2.27
CA ALA A 17 -4.72 12.05 1.71
C ALA A 17 -3.58 12.16 2.74
N ALA A 18 -3.90 12.33 4.03
CA ALA A 18 -2.92 12.28 5.11
C ALA A 18 -2.53 10.83 5.43
N GLU A 19 -3.49 9.90 5.40
CA GLU A 19 -3.24 8.48 5.62
C GLU A 19 -2.45 7.85 4.46
N SER A 20 -2.64 8.28 3.22
CA SER A 20 -1.88 7.76 2.07
C SER A 20 -0.37 7.98 2.19
N LYS A 21 0.07 9.04 2.87
CA LYS A 21 1.49 9.33 3.14
C LYS A 21 2.13 8.38 4.15
N ASN A 22 1.33 7.61 4.87
CA ASN A 22 1.84 6.67 5.88
C ASN A 22 2.06 5.25 5.32
N TRP A 23 1.72 5.00 4.06
CA TRP A 23 1.90 3.69 3.43
C TRP A 23 3.12 3.69 2.52
N THR A 24 3.86 2.58 2.53
CA THR A 24 5.06 2.37 1.73
C THR A 24 4.94 1.05 0.98
N LYS A 25 5.19 1.07 -0.34
CA LYS A 25 5.31 -0.16 -1.12
C LYS A 25 6.68 -0.78 -0.86
N VAL A 26 6.69 -1.97 -0.29
CA VAL A 26 7.90 -2.75 -0.02
C VAL A 26 8.00 -3.88 -1.01
N ILE A 27 9.20 -4.05 -1.59
CA ILE A 27 9.50 -5.09 -2.57
C ILE A 27 10.55 -6.01 -1.93
N ARG A 28 10.21 -7.30 -1.75
CA ARG A 28 11.13 -8.31 -1.17
C ARG A 28 11.45 -9.39 -2.18
N ALA A 29 12.72 -9.76 -2.26
CA ALA A 29 13.15 -10.93 -3.01
C ALA A 29 12.85 -12.20 -2.18
N VAL A 30 12.03 -13.09 -2.70
CA VAL A 30 11.69 -14.37 -2.09
C VAL A 30 12.29 -15.48 -2.94
N ARG A 31 13.00 -16.41 -2.30
CA ARG A 31 13.59 -17.55 -2.99
C ARG A 31 12.55 -18.64 -3.21
N SER A 32 12.36 -19.05 -4.46
CA SER A 32 11.53 -20.20 -4.82
C SER A 32 12.10 -21.49 -4.21
N PRO A 33 11.34 -22.24 -3.41
CA PRO A 33 11.82 -23.48 -2.80
C PRO A 33 12.06 -24.58 -3.86
N LYS A 34 11.37 -24.53 -5.00
CA LYS A 34 11.45 -25.54 -6.06
C LYS A 34 12.64 -25.33 -7.00
N SER A 35 12.92 -24.08 -7.38
CA SER A 35 13.93 -23.76 -8.41
C SER A 35 15.12 -22.98 -7.88
N GLY A 36 15.06 -22.47 -6.64
CA GLY A 36 16.11 -21.62 -6.07
C GLY A 36 16.20 -20.22 -6.67
N ALA A 37 15.38 -19.90 -7.68
CA ALA A 37 15.31 -18.58 -8.29
C ALA A 37 14.66 -17.56 -7.34
N TYR A 38 15.09 -16.30 -7.42
CA TYR A 38 14.48 -15.21 -6.67
C TYR A 38 13.34 -14.59 -7.47
N THR A 39 12.20 -14.40 -6.82
CA THR A 39 11.08 -13.62 -7.35
C THR A 39 10.82 -12.43 -6.44
N PHE A 40 10.33 -11.33 -7.00
CA PHE A 40 9.97 -10.15 -6.22
C PHE A 40 8.50 -10.23 -5.80
N LYS A 41 8.25 -10.02 -4.51
CA LYS A 41 6.90 -9.86 -3.95
C LYS A 41 6.72 -8.44 -3.45
N GLU A 42 5.67 -7.77 -3.91
CA GLU A 42 5.30 -6.43 -3.47
C GLU A 42 4.22 -6.50 -2.37
N GLN A 43 4.36 -5.71 -1.32
CA GLN A 43 3.30 -5.46 -0.33
C GLN A 43 3.28 -4.00 0.09
N ILE A 44 2.09 -3.48 0.40
CA ILE A 44 1.93 -2.13 0.96
C ILE A 44 1.91 -2.25 2.49
N VAL A 45 2.85 -1.58 3.15
CA VAL A 45 3.09 -1.67 4.59
C VAL A 45 3.09 -0.27 5.18
N HIS A 46 2.65 -0.11 6.43
CA HIS A 46 2.76 1.17 7.13
C HIS A 46 4.24 1.54 7.32
N LYS A 47 4.58 2.82 7.18
CA LYS A 47 5.97 3.34 7.22
C LYS A 47 6.77 2.84 8.43
N ASP A 48 6.12 2.74 9.58
CA ASP A 48 6.76 2.35 10.85
C ASP A 48 7.08 0.84 10.92
N LYS A 49 6.39 0.03 10.10
CA LYS A 49 6.52 -1.44 10.09
C LYS A 49 7.39 -1.98 8.95
N VAL A 50 7.97 -1.10 8.12
CA VAL A 50 8.78 -1.51 6.97
C VAL A 50 10.01 -2.30 7.41
N LYS A 51 10.69 -1.88 8.48
CA LYS A 51 11.89 -2.55 9.01
C LYS A 51 11.57 -3.98 9.48
N ASP A 52 10.52 -4.12 10.28
CA ASP A 52 10.08 -5.42 10.79
C ASP A 52 9.67 -6.36 9.66
N TYR A 53 8.98 -5.83 8.64
CA TYR A 53 8.57 -6.61 7.48
C TYR A 53 9.76 -7.11 6.63
N LEU A 54 10.82 -6.30 6.49
CA LEU A 54 12.04 -6.69 5.77
C LEU A 54 12.93 -7.65 6.59
N ALA A 55 12.86 -7.60 7.92
CA ALA A 55 13.62 -8.49 8.79
C ALA A 55 13.09 -9.94 8.82
N GLN A 56 11.88 -10.18 8.31
CA GLN A 56 11.31 -11.52 8.17
C GLN A 56 12.08 -12.33 7.11
N LYS A 57 12.60 -13.49 7.54
CA LYS A 57 13.31 -14.46 6.68
C LYS A 57 12.38 -15.16 5.69
#